data_AF-A0A1M5JIM9-F1
#
_entry.id   AF-A0A1M5JIM9-F1
#
_cell.length_a   1.000
_cell.length_b   1.000
_cell.length_c   1.000
_cell.angle_alpha   90.00
_cell.angle_beta   90.00
_cell.angle_gamma   90.00
#
_symmetry.space_group_name_H-M   'P 1'
#
loop_
_entity.id
_entity.type
_entity.pdbx_description
1 polymer ?
#
loop_
_entity_poly.entity_id
_entity_poly.type
_entity_poly.pdbx_seq_one_letter_code
_entity_poly.pdbx_strand_id
1 'polypeptide(L)'
;MFSWVIEYPVSAALFLVVIFCLFQSWWFKKDFFSPLNVYCFAQCITLAISYLQINRAMSDFKLYTWGVWLLGFLSFASGCIIARLHAKSKALPVNVAQPVAPKRYNWTVHLVLSFGVFCLFLVGVYGVFSVVGNLIIFTDSPAKWMTKDINYGYYALLFNSGPLCVLLFGVAAFKKFNNVQWVRRVAVVMVFVTIAINLMTYPNRTTLFFNVGFFLIFVNYLYKRISPIVIAALLVVAIAVFVSIGSLRDQYGGGSAEGKAMDVVLELPYKYLANNYWNLDYALNPPNDREIHPHTYGIDFFNGIFEYAKLTGSFRNSFHWDDSFNNKIQKVEGFNTVNYLWEVYKDFHLFGVFLFPLLCGIGLTVLHLRLCRPFTPRQILMYTYFIYFVGWWFFTAGYKQGIFCIWGAVIYFVSTVCMWQKRGTEKELPAEPAVSDKVSEQEQAQA
;
A
#
# COMPACT_ATOMS: atom_id res chain seq x y z
N MET A 1 3.48 34.07 5.86
CA MET A 1 4.38 32.89 5.76
C MET A 1 5.22 32.72 7.02
N PHE A 2 6.00 33.73 7.46
CA PHE A 2 6.78 33.62 8.71
C PHE A 2 5.92 33.38 9.97
N SER A 3 4.74 34.00 10.07
CA SER A 3 3.80 33.76 11.18
C SER A 3 3.40 32.29 11.33
N TRP A 4 3.12 31.62 10.22
CA TRP A 4 2.70 30.21 10.22
C TRP A 4 3.84 29.26 10.59
N VAL A 5 5.08 29.58 10.23
CA VAL A 5 6.27 28.81 10.65
C VAL A 5 6.49 28.94 12.16
N ILE A 6 6.21 30.10 12.73
CA ILE A 6 6.30 30.34 14.17
C ILE A 6 5.16 29.62 14.92
N GLU A 7 3.96 29.63 14.34
CA GLU A 7 2.76 29.01 14.94
C GLU A 7 2.79 27.47 14.85
N TYR A 8 3.27 26.90 13.74
CA TYR A 8 3.32 25.45 13.52
C TYR A 8 4.72 24.97 13.07
N PRO A 9 5.74 25.07 13.93
CA PRO A 9 7.14 24.80 13.56
C PRO A 9 7.37 23.35 13.10
N VAL A 10 6.74 22.38 13.78
CA VAL A 10 6.85 20.95 13.43
C VAL A 10 6.22 20.67 12.07
N SER A 11 4.99 21.15 11.85
CA SER A 11 4.31 21.02 10.57
C SER A 11 5.13 21.65 9.45
N ALA A 12 5.62 22.88 9.64
CA ALA A 12 6.45 23.58 8.67
C ALA A 12 7.71 22.78 8.29
N ALA A 13 8.46 22.27 9.28
CA ALA A 13 9.64 21.45 9.03
C ALA A 13 9.32 20.18 8.22
N LEU A 14 8.25 19.47 8.58
CA LEU A 14 7.83 18.25 7.90
C LEU A 14 7.29 18.53 6.49
N PHE A 15 6.55 19.61 6.27
CA PHE A 15 6.11 20.01 4.92
C PHE A 15 7.29 20.40 4.03
N LEU A 16 8.36 20.99 4.57
CA LEU A 16 9.59 21.22 3.81
C LEU A 16 10.22 19.90 3.33
N VAL A 17 10.21 18.85 4.16
CA VAL A 17 10.66 17.52 3.76
C VAL A 17 9.77 16.94 2.65
N VAL A 18 8.45 17.09 2.75
CA VAL A 18 7.48 16.66 1.72
C VAL A 18 7.72 17.38 0.38
N ILE A 19 7.88 18.70 0.42
CA ILE A 19 8.21 19.52 -0.75
C ILE A 19 9.54 19.06 -1.34
N PHE A 20 10.54 18.77 -0.52
CA PHE A 20 11.82 18.25 -0.97
C PHE A 20 11.68 16.88 -1.67
N CYS A 21 10.87 15.95 -1.16
CA CYS A 21 10.57 14.67 -1.81
C CYS A 21 9.92 14.84 -3.20
N LEU A 22 8.99 15.79 -3.33
CA LEU A 22 8.37 16.13 -4.62
C LEU A 22 9.37 16.82 -5.56
N PHE A 23 10.13 17.79 -5.05
CA PHE A 23 11.15 18.53 -5.79
C PHE A 23 12.25 17.60 -6.31
N GLN A 24 12.71 16.65 -5.50
CA GLN A 24 13.70 15.67 -5.94
C GLN A 24 13.23 14.85 -7.14
N SER A 25 11.95 14.48 -7.14
CA SER A 25 11.34 13.73 -8.22
C SER A 25 11.16 14.60 -9.48
N TRP A 26 10.89 15.89 -9.30
CA TRP A 26 10.65 16.83 -10.41
C TRP A 26 11.94 17.33 -11.07
N TRP A 27 12.88 17.83 -10.25
CA TRP A 27 14.12 18.48 -10.69
C TRP A 27 15.20 17.46 -11.02
N PHE A 28 15.51 16.55 -10.10
CA PHE A 28 16.54 15.52 -10.32
C PHE A 28 16.02 14.29 -11.09
N LYS A 29 14.76 14.31 -11.54
CA LYS A 29 14.10 13.20 -12.27
C LYS A 29 14.21 11.85 -11.55
N LYS A 30 14.36 11.88 -10.22
CA LYS A 30 14.37 10.67 -9.38
C LYS A 30 12.99 10.03 -9.40
N ASP A 31 12.95 8.73 -9.17
CA ASP A 31 11.69 8.02 -9.09
C ASP A 31 11.00 8.32 -7.75
N PHE A 32 9.82 8.93 -7.83
CA PHE A 32 9.01 9.25 -6.66
C PHE A 32 8.67 7.98 -5.88
N PHE A 33 8.37 6.90 -6.59
CA PHE A 33 7.99 5.62 -6.00
C PHE A 33 9.17 4.83 -5.45
N SER A 34 10.36 5.41 -5.35
CA SER A 34 11.47 4.75 -4.68
C SER A 34 11.22 4.59 -3.16
N PRO A 35 11.69 3.50 -2.53
CA PRO A 35 11.29 3.12 -1.17
C PRO A 35 11.45 4.22 -0.12
N LEU A 36 12.63 4.82 -0.06
CA LEU A 36 12.95 5.89 0.87
C LEU A 36 12.07 7.13 0.64
N ASN A 37 11.82 7.48 -0.62
CA ASN A 37 11.07 8.69 -0.96
C ASN A 37 9.59 8.54 -0.60
N VAL A 38 8.97 7.39 -0.89
CA VAL A 38 7.58 7.09 -0.52
C VAL A 38 7.40 7.08 0.99
N TYR A 39 8.30 6.38 1.71
CA TYR A 39 8.20 6.28 3.16
C TYR A 39 8.39 7.65 3.85
N CYS A 40 9.41 8.40 3.43
CA CYS A 40 9.66 9.76 3.92
C CYS A 40 8.46 10.68 3.64
N PHE A 41 8.00 10.70 2.38
CA PHE A 41 6.86 11.50 1.97
C PHE A 41 5.61 11.18 2.79
N ALA A 42 5.25 9.88 2.91
CA ALA A 42 4.06 9.44 3.61
C ALA A 42 4.12 9.77 5.10
N GLN A 43 5.20 9.41 5.79
CA GLN A 43 5.30 9.66 7.24
C GLN A 43 5.35 11.15 7.56
N CYS A 44 6.07 11.96 6.76
CA CYS A 44 6.17 13.39 7.00
C CYS A 44 4.86 14.12 6.66
N ILE A 45 4.18 13.81 5.54
CA ILE A 45 2.95 14.52 5.18
C ILE A 45 1.83 14.28 6.18
N THR A 46 1.66 13.03 6.65
CA THR A 46 0.59 12.70 7.59
C THR A 46 0.88 13.24 8.99
N LEU A 47 2.14 13.21 9.44
CA LEU A 47 2.53 13.83 10.70
C LEU A 47 2.43 15.36 10.63
N ALA A 48 2.82 15.98 9.52
CA ALA A 48 2.70 17.43 9.30
C ALA A 48 1.24 17.89 9.36
N ILE A 49 0.35 17.18 8.68
CA ILE A 49 -1.09 17.47 8.75
C ILE A 49 -1.58 17.32 10.19
N SER A 50 -1.18 16.25 10.89
CA SER A 50 -1.61 16.01 12.28
C SER A 50 -1.16 17.14 13.21
N TYR A 51 0.08 17.61 13.09
CA TYR A 51 0.63 18.72 13.86
C TYR A 51 0.08 20.11 13.50
N LEU A 52 -0.84 20.22 12.55
CA LEU A 52 -1.70 21.42 12.44
C LEU A 52 -2.64 21.57 13.65
N GLN A 53 -2.78 20.51 14.47
CA GLN A 53 -3.53 20.53 15.74
C GLN A 53 -4.96 21.07 15.61
N ILE A 54 -5.60 20.84 14.45
CA ILE A 54 -6.98 21.25 14.16
C ILE A 54 -7.95 20.69 15.24
N ASN A 55 -7.65 19.49 15.76
CA ASN A 55 -8.37 18.93 16.89
C ASN A 55 -7.49 18.90 18.15
N ARG A 56 -8.07 19.30 19.29
CA ARG A 56 -7.40 19.36 20.61
C ARG A 56 -6.89 18.01 21.13
N ALA A 57 -7.39 16.90 20.60
CA ALA A 57 -6.88 15.56 20.96
C ALA A 57 -5.43 15.36 20.48
N MET A 58 -5.02 16.03 19.40
CA MET A 58 -3.61 16.08 19.01
C MET A 58 -2.86 17.02 19.94
N SER A 59 -2.03 16.44 20.79
CA SER A 59 -1.08 17.18 21.64
C SER A 59 0.33 16.98 21.12
N ASP A 60 1.27 17.79 21.60
CA ASP A 60 2.68 17.55 21.33
C ASP A 60 3.10 16.19 21.85
N PHE A 61 3.83 15.45 21.00
CA PHE A 61 4.46 14.21 21.39
C PHE A 61 5.39 14.40 22.58
N LYS A 62 5.30 13.45 23.51
CA LYS A 62 6.33 13.31 24.53
C LYS A 62 7.65 12.88 23.90
N LEU A 63 8.76 13.15 24.59
CA LEU A 63 10.10 12.83 24.09
C LEU A 63 10.25 11.35 23.72
N TYR A 64 9.63 10.46 24.48
CA TYR A 64 9.65 9.02 24.21
C TYR A 64 8.98 8.68 22.87
N THR A 65 7.82 9.27 22.57
CA THR A 65 7.12 9.10 21.29
C THR A 65 7.95 9.62 20.12
N TRP A 66 8.59 10.79 20.28
CA TRP A 66 9.55 11.30 19.30
C TRP A 66 10.70 10.32 19.07
N GLY A 67 11.26 9.74 20.14
CA GLY A 67 12.31 8.73 20.06
C GLY A 67 11.88 7.48 19.29
N VAL A 68 10.68 6.94 19.58
CA VAL A 68 10.10 5.78 18.87
C VAL A 68 9.89 6.09 17.38
N TRP A 69 9.30 7.25 17.07
CA TRP A 69 9.05 7.65 15.68
C TRP A 69 10.35 7.86 14.89
N LEU A 70 11.32 8.58 15.47
CA LEU A 70 12.63 8.83 14.86
C LEU A 70 13.42 7.53 14.68
N LEU A 71 13.40 6.63 15.66
CA LEU A 71 14.07 5.32 15.57
C LEU A 71 13.53 4.51 14.39
N GLY A 72 12.20 4.39 14.27
CA GLY A 72 11.59 3.69 13.14
C GLY A 72 11.89 4.37 11.80
N PHE A 73 11.87 5.71 11.77
CA PHE A 73 12.17 6.48 10.57
C PHE A 73 13.62 6.30 10.08
N LEU A 74 14.59 6.52 10.97
CA LEU A 74 16.01 6.39 10.68
C LEU A 74 16.38 4.94 10.37
N SER A 75 15.74 3.98 11.02
CA SER A 75 15.96 2.57 10.76
C SER A 75 15.53 2.16 9.34
N PHE A 76 14.32 2.53 8.92
CA PHE A 76 13.88 2.28 7.54
C PHE A 76 14.81 2.94 6.51
N ALA A 77 15.21 4.20 6.78
CA ALA A 77 16.10 4.95 5.91
C ALA A 77 17.48 4.28 5.81
N SER A 78 18.03 3.84 6.94
CA SER A 78 19.30 3.10 7.01
C SER A 78 19.22 1.81 6.20
N GLY A 79 18.13 1.04 6.32
CA GLY A 79 17.93 -0.18 5.54
C GLY A 79 17.93 0.08 4.03
N CYS A 80 17.26 1.15 3.59
CA CYS A 80 17.29 1.58 2.19
C CYS A 80 18.70 1.98 1.73
N ILE A 81 19.43 2.72 2.56
CA ILE A 81 20.78 3.20 2.24
C ILE A 81 21.75 2.02 2.15
N ILE A 82 21.74 1.09 3.12
CA ILE A 82 22.58 -0.12 3.13
C ILE A 82 22.41 -0.92 1.84
N ALA A 83 21.17 -1.22 1.47
CA ALA A 83 20.88 -1.99 0.25
C ALA A 83 21.35 -1.26 -1.03
N ARG A 84 21.21 0.08 -1.10
CA ARG A 84 21.70 0.87 -2.23
C ARG A 84 23.22 0.95 -2.28
N LEU A 85 23.89 1.15 -1.15
CA LEU A 85 25.35 1.18 -1.08
C LEU A 85 25.95 -0.16 -1.50
N HIS A 86 25.36 -1.27 -1.04
CA HIS A 86 25.73 -2.62 -1.47
C HIS A 86 25.52 -2.86 -2.97
N ALA A 87 24.45 -2.30 -3.54
CA ALA A 87 24.23 -2.39 -4.98
C ALA A 87 25.28 -1.60 -5.76
N LYS A 88 25.62 -0.39 -5.28
CA LYS A 88 26.66 0.46 -5.87
C LYS A 88 28.05 -0.16 -5.78
N SER A 89 28.41 -0.76 -4.65
CA SER A 89 29.71 -1.44 -4.50
C SER A 89 29.86 -2.62 -5.47
N LYS A 90 28.74 -3.26 -5.84
CA LYS A 90 28.68 -4.30 -6.87
C LYS A 90 28.46 -3.76 -8.30
N ALA A 91 28.56 -2.45 -8.51
CA ALA A 91 28.32 -1.78 -9.81
C ALA A 91 26.96 -2.15 -10.46
N LEU A 92 25.93 -2.39 -9.64
CA LEU A 92 24.59 -2.72 -10.14
C LEU A 92 23.85 -1.46 -10.60
N PRO A 93 23.00 -1.55 -11.64
CA PRO A 93 22.18 -0.43 -12.06
C PRO A 93 21.22 -0.02 -10.94
N VAL A 94 21.12 1.29 -10.71
CA VAL A 94 20.25 1.90 -9.69
C VAL A 94 19.09 2.71 -10.29
N ASN A 95 19.09 2.86 -11.62
CA ASN A 95 18.03 3.51 -12.37
C ASN A 95 17.06 2.45 -12.87
N VAL A 96 15.76 2.72 -12.74
CA VAL A 96 14.69 1.82 -13.18
C VAL A 96 14.81 1.57 -14.68
N ALA A 97 14.81 0.30 -15.08
CA ALA A 97 14.88 -0.12 -16.47
C ALA A 97 13.56 0.22 -17.19
N GLN A 98 13.62 0.37 -18.51
CA GLN A 98 12.39 0.50 -19.30
C GLN A 98 11.61 -0.82 -19.27
N PRO A 99 10.26 -0.78 -19.19
CA PRO A 99 9.46 -1.99 -19.25
C PRO A 99 9.61 -2.66 -20.62
N VAL A 100 9.90 -3.95 -20.62
CA VAL A 100 10.01 -4.80 -21.82
C VAL A 100 9.08 -5.99 -21.65
N ALA A 101 8.41 -6.40 -22.73
CA ALA A 101 7.53 -7.56 -22.70
C ALA A 101 8.31 -8.84 -22.35
N PRO A 102 7.88 -9.61 -21.33
CA PRO A 102 8.56 -10.82 -20.92
C PRO A 102 8.38 -11.94 -21.96
N LYS A 103 9.49 -12.47 -22.49
CA LYS A 103 9.47 -13.49 -23.57
C LYS A 103 8.78 -14.81 -23.17
N ARG A 104 8.87 -15.19 -21.89
CA ARG A 104 8.45 -16.49 -21.35
C ARG A 104 7.18 -16.46 -20.49
N TYR A 105 6.40 -15.38 -20.56
CA TYR A 105 5.20 -15.24 -19.73
C TYR A 105 3.92 -15.46 -20.54
N ASN A 106 3.03 -16.35 -20.09
CA ASN A 106 1.75 -16.61 -20.71
C ASN A 106 0.67 -15.65 -20.18
N TRP A 107 0.43 -14.57 -20.93
CA TRP A 107 -0.58 -13.55 -20.60
C TRP A 107 -2.02 -14.06 -20.65
N THR A 108 -2.31 -15.08 -21.44
CA THR A 108 -3.65 -15.68 -21.53
C THR A 108 -3.98 -16.46 -20.26
N VAL A 109 -3.06 -17.31 -19.79
CA VAL A 109 -3.23 -18.01 -18.51
C VAL A 109 -3.27 -17.01 -17.35
N HIS A 110 -2.45 -15.96 -17.40
CA HIS A 110 -2.53 -14.89 -16.40
C HIS A 110 -3.93 -14.30 -16.33
N LEU A 111 -4.53 -13.96 -17.47
CA LEU A 111 -5.88 -13.42 -17.53
C LEU A 111 -6.92 -14.39 -16.94
N VAL A 112 -6.84 -15.68 -17.29
CA VAL A 112 -7.74 -16.71 -16.75
C VAL A 112 -7.63 -16.80 -15.23
N LEU A 113 -6.41 -16.80 -14.69
CA LEU A 113 -6.18 -16.82 -13.25
C LEU A 113 -6.67 -15.52 -12.58
N SER A 114 -6.52 -14.36 -13.23
CA SER A 114 -7.09 -13.10 -12.76
C SER A 114 -8.61 -13.16 -12.68
N PHE A 115 -9.29 -13.80 -13.65
CA PHE A 115 -10.72 -14.07 -13.57
C PHE A 115 -11.09 -15.02 -12.44
N GLY A 116 -10.26 -16.03 -12.14
CA GLY A 116 -10.46 -16.88 -10.96
C GLY A 116 -10.50 -16.08 -9.65
N VAL A 117 -9.56 -15.14 -9.47
CA VAL A 117 -9.56 -14.24 -8.31
C VAL A 117 -10.74 -13.26 -8.34
N PHE A 118 -11.12 -12.78 -9.51
CA PHE A 118 -12.30 -11.93 -9.68
C PHE A 118 -13.60 -12.65 -9.32
N CYS A 119 -13.75 -13.94 -9.64
CA CYS A 119 -14.89 -14.74 -9.22
C CYS A 119 -14.98 -14.85 -7.70
N LEU A 120 -13.85 -15.03 -7.00
CA LEU A 120 -13.82 -15.02 -5.53
C LEU A 120 -14.28 -13.66 -4.97
N PHE A 121 -13.83 -12.56 -5.58
CA PHE A 121 -14.31 -11.22 -5.26
C PHE A 121 -15.83 -11.09 -5.46
N LEU A 122 -16.36 -11.60 -6.58
CA LEU A 122 -17.80 -11.59 -6.85
C LEU A 122 -18.62 -12.42 -5.86
N VAL A 123 -18.08 -13.53 -5.32
CA VAL A 123 -18.72 -14.26 -4.22
C VAL A 123 -18.83 -13.37 -2.98
N GLY A 124 -17.81 -12.56 -2.68
CA GLY A 124 -17.87 -11.55 -1.63
C GLY A 124 -18.94 -10.47 -1.90
N VAL A 125 -19.02 -9.98 -3.15
CA VAL A 125 -20.05 -9.03 -3.59
C VAL A 125 -21.45 -9.60 -3.42
N TYR A 126 -21.66 -10.86 -3.85
CA TYR A 126 -22.91 -11.57 -3.69
C TYR A 126 -23.30 -11.70 -2.21
N GLY A 127 -22.34 -12.00 -1.33
CA GLY A 127 -22.57 -12.05 0.11
C GLY A 127 -23.09 -10.73 0.68
N VAL A 128 -22.45 -9.60 0.32
CA VAL A 128 -22.94 -8.26 0.71
C VAL A 128 -24.35 -8.02 0.15
N PHE A 129 -24.55 -8.32 -1.13
CA PHE A 129 -25.85 -8.16 -1.80
C PHE A 129 -26.95 -9.02 -1.15
N SER A 130 -26.63 -10.24 -0.72
CA SER A 130 -27.60 -11.15 -0.08
C SER A 130 -28.09 -10.66 1.28
N VAL A 131 -27.27 -9.87 2.00
CA VAL A 131 -27.62 -9.28 3.29
C VAL A 131 -28.40 -7.98 3.10
N VAL A 132 -27.98 -7.15 2.15
CA VAL A 132 -28.54 -5.80 1.94
C VAL A 132 -29.76 -5.81 1.02
N GLY A 133 -29.85 -6.79 0.11
CA GLY A 133 -30.86 -6.88 -0.95
C GLY A 133 -30.57 -5.99 -2.17
N ASN A 134 -29.55 -5.15 -2.12
CA ASN A 134 -29.11 -4.27 -3.20
C ASN A 134 -27.61 -3.93 -3.05
N LEU A 135 -27.03 -3.25 -4.05
CA LEU A 135 -25.72 -2.59 -3.88
C LEU A 135 -25.88 -1.42 -2.91
N ILE A 136 -24.98 -1.28 -1.94
CA ILE A 136 -25.12 -0.32 -0.82
C ILE A 136 -25.30 1.11 -1.31
N ILE A 137 -24.61 1.52 -2.38
CA ILE A 137 -24.73 2.90 -2.92
C ILE A 137 -26.14 3.24 -3.43
N PHE A 138 -26.94 2.23 -3.79
CA PHE A 138 -28.31 2.38 -4.30
C PHE A 138 -29.38 2.09 -3.25
N THR A 139 -29.00 1.97 -1.97
CA THR A 139 -29.96 1.85 -0.87
C THR A 139 -30.41 3.21 -0.37
N ASP A 140 -31.61 3.29 0.21
CA ASP A 140 -32.16 4.54 0.76
C ASP A 140 -31.34 5.09 1.95
N SER A 141 -30.58 4.23 2.63
CA SER A 141 -29.73 4.61 3.77
C SER A 141 -28.42 3.82 3.77
N PRO A 142 -27.45 4.18 2.89
CA PRO A 142 -26.18 3.47 2.77
C PRO A 142 -25.41 3.38 4.10
N ALA A 143 -25.49 4.44 4.92
CA ALA A 143 -24.82 4.52 6.21
C ALA A 143 -25.20 3.38 7.17
N LYS A 144 -26.47 2.97 7.20
CA LYS A 144 -26.99 1.90 8.07
C LYS A 144 -26.31 0.56 7.78
N TRP A 145 -26.02 0.28 6.52
CA TRP A 145 -25.41 -0.97 6.09
C TRP A 145 -23.89 -0.99 6.27
N MET A 146 -23.28 0.16 6.57
CA MET A 146 -21.82 0.30 6.74
C MET A 146 -21.39 0.49 8.19
N THR A 147 -22.28 0.20 9.15
CA THR A 147 -21.95 0.17 10.57
C THR A 147 -21.22 -1.12 10.95
N LYS A 148 -20.53 -1.10 12.09
CA LYS A 148 -19.83 -2.28 12.62
C LYS A 148 -20.78 -3.39 13.09
N ASP A 149 -22.06 -3.06 13.28
CA ASP A 149 -23.07 -3.97 13.85
C ASP A 149 -23.62 -4.94 12.79
N ILE A 150 -23.42 -4.64 11.50
CA ILE A 150 -23.82 -5.52 10.41
C ILE A 150 -22.72 -6.56 10.16
N ASN A 151 -23.05 -7.82 10.41
CA ASN A 151 -22.15 -8.94 10.18
C ASN A 151 -22.33 -9.53 8.79
N TYR A 152 -21.37 -9.25 7.90
CA TYR A 152 -21.30 -9.85 6.55
C TYR A 152 -20.63 -11.23 6.52
N GLY A 153 -20.22 -11.75 7.67
CA GLY A 153 -19.55 -13.04 7.80
C GLY A 153 -18.26 -13.13 6.98
N TYR A 154 -17.99 -14.32 6.45
CA TYR A 154 -16.77 -14.59 5.67
C TYR A 154 -16.73 -13.83 4.32
N TYR A 155 -17.89 -13.37 3.82
CA TYR A 155 -17.98 -12.66 2.55
C TYR A 155 -17.22 -11.33 2.57
N ALA A 156 -17.09 -10.68 3.72
CA ALA A 156 -16.29 -9.46 3.86
C ALA A 156 -14.81 -9.69 3.51
N LEU A 157 -14.26 -10.87 3.84
CA LEU A 157 -12.88 -11.22 3.52
C LEU A 157 -12.67 -11.38 2.01
N LEU A 158 -13.63 -12.04 1.34
CA LEU A 158 -13.61 -12.22 -0.11
C LEU A 158 -13.82 -10.90 -0.84
N PHE A 159 -14.76 -10.06 -0.40
CA PHE A 159 -14.99 -8.75 -0.99
C PHE A 159 -13.76 -7.84 -0.91
N ASN A 160 -13.00 -7.93 0.19
CA ASN A 160 -11.78 -7.16 0.35
C ASN A 160 -10.67 -7.51 -0.66
N SER A 161 -10.78 -8.59 -1.45
CA SER A 161 -9.81 -8.95 -2.51
C SER A 161 -9.93 -8.12 -3.79
N GLY A 162 -10.80 -7.11 -3.86
CA GLY A 162 -10.89 -6.19 -5.00
C GLY A 162 -9.53 -5.61 -5.47
N PRO A 163 -8.68 -5.09 -4.57
CA PRO A 163 -7.37 -4.57 -4.93
C PRO A 163 -6.40 -5.62 -5.47
N LEU A 164 -6.53 -6.88 -5.06
CA LEU A 164 -5.77 -7.97 -5.67
C LEU A 164 -6.20 -8.20 -7.13
N CYS A 165 -7.49 -8.09 -7.43
CA CYS A 165 -7.97 -8.17 -8.81
C CYS A 165 -7.38 -7.02 -9.64
N VAL A 166 -7.36 -5.79 -9.11
CA VAL A 166 -6.73 -4.63 -9.78
C VAL A 166 -5.23 -4.82 -9.96
N LEU A 167 -4.51 -5.44 -9.02
CA LEU A 167 -3.10 -5.79 -9.20
C LEU A 167 -2.90 -6.71 -10.41
N LEU A 168 -3.67 -7.80 -10.47
CA LEU A 168 -3.54 -8.83 -11.50
C LEU A 168 -4.00 -8.33 -12.88
N PHE A 169 -5.14 -7.66 -12.99
CA PHE A 169 -5.53 -7.06 -14.27
C PHE A 169 -4.64 -5.87 -14.64
N GLY A 170 -4.25 -5.05 -13.66
CA GLY A 170 -3.46 -3.84 -13.88
C GLY A 170 -2.12 -4.11 -14.55
N VAL A 171 -1.36 -5.12 -14.08
CA VAL A 171 -0.05 -5.43 -14.70
C VAL A 171 -0.17 -5.86 -16.17
N ALA A 172 -1.30 -6.46 -16.57
CA ALA A 172 -1.55 -6.94 -17.92
C ALA A 172 -2.07 -5.86 -18.88
N ALA A 173 -2.41 -4.66 -18.39
CA ALA A 173 -3.08 -3.60 -19.14
C ALA A 173 -2.16 -2.83 -20.13
N PHE A 174 -0.84 -2.90 -19.95
CA PHE A 174 0.09 -1.96 -20.58
C PHE A 174 0.77 -2.50 -21.85
N LYS A 175 0.71 -1.74 -22.95
CA LYS A 175 1.30 -2.12 -24.26
C LYS A 175 2.80 -2.41 -24.21
N LYS A 176 3.58 -1.66 -23.43
CA LYS A 176 5.04 -1.85 -23.33
C LYS A 176 5.42 -3.18 -22.65
N PHE A 177 4.51 -3.75 -21.88
CA PHE A 177 4.77 -4.90 -21.02
C PHE A 177 4.00 -6.16 -21.44
N ASN A 178 2.84 -6.01 -22.06
CA ASN A 178 2.05 -7.12 -22.60
C ASN A 178 1.90 -6.96 -24.13
N ASN A 179 2.40 -7.93 -24.89
CA ASN A 179 2.32 -7.94 -26.35
C ASN A 179 0.97 -8.45 -26.88
N VAL A 180 0.14 -9.10 -26.06
CA VAL A 180 -1.14 -9.68 -26.46
C VAL A 180 -2.25 -8.63 -26.36
N GLN A 181 -2.70 -8.12 -27.51
CA GLN A 181 -3.61 -6.98 -27.59
C GLN A 181 -5.00 -7.24 -26.99
N TRP A 182 -5.58 -8.42 -27.21
CA TRP A 182 -6.92 -8.74 -26.70
C TRP A 182 -6.90 -8.86 -25.17
N VAL A 183 -5.88 -9.52 -24.59
CA VAL A 183 -5.69 -9.63 -23.13
C VAL A 183 -5.60 -8.24 -22.51
N ARG A 184 -4.84 -7.32 -23.13
CA ARG A 184 -4.72 -5.94 -22.65
C ARG A 184 -6.06 -5.22 -22.61
N ARG A 185 -6.86 -5.32 -23.67
CA ARG A 185 -8.17 -4.66 -23.75
C ARG A 185 -9.09 -5.15 -22.64
N VAL A 186 -9.18 -6.47 -22.47
CA VAL A 186 -9.96 -7.08 -21.39
C VAL A 186 -9.43 -6.62 -20.03
N ALA A 187 -8.13 -6.68 -19.80
CA ALA A 187 -7.52 -6.28 -18.54
C ALA A 187 -7.79 -4.81 -18.17
N VAL A 188 -7.68 -3.87 -19.11
CA VAL A 188 -8.02 -2.46 -18.89
C VAL A 188 -9.48 -2.31 -18.46
N VAL A 189 -10.41 -2.93 -19.19
CA VAL A 189 -11.85 -2.89 -18.85
C VAL A 189 -12.08 -3.47 -17.46
N MET A 190 -11.48 -4.62 -17.15
CA MET A 190 -11.66 -5.31 -15.88
C MET A 190 -11.10 -4.52 -14.68
N VAL A 191 -10.03 -3.72 -14.86
CA VAL A 191 -9.56 -2.81 -13.80
C VAL A 191 -10.66 -1.82 -13.41
N PHE A 192 -11.26 -1.15 -14.38
CA PHE A 192 -12.31 -0.16 -14.10
C PHE A 192 -13.61 -0.80 -13.61
N VAL A 193 -14.00 -1.95 -14.18
CA VAL A 193 -15.15 -2.73 -13.70
C VAL A 193 -14.97 -3.15 -12.25
N THR A 194 -13.78 -3.66 -11.88
CA THR A 194 -13.48 -4.05 -10.50
C THR A 194 -13.59 -2.85 -9.55
N ILE A 195 -13.01 -1.70 -9.92
CA ILE A 195 -13.09 -0.46 -9.13
C ILE A 195 -14.54 -0.03 -8.94
N ALA A 196 -15.32 -0.01 -10.02
CA ALA A 196 -16.72 0.40 -9.98
C ALA A 196 -17.55 -0.54 -9.11
N ILE A 197 -17.46 -1.85 -9.31
CA ILE A 197 -18.19 -2.84 -8.50
C ILE A 197 -17.79 -2.72 -7.02
N ASN A 198 -16.51 -2.56 -6.73
CA ASN A 198 -16.04 -2.39 -5.36
C ASN A 198 -16.67 -1.16 -4.70
N LEU A 199 -16.64 -0.01 -5.39
CA LEU A 199 -17.23 1.24 -4.90
C LEU A 199 -18.76 1.15 -4.71
N MET A 200 -19.46 0.54 -5.67
CA MET A 200 -20.93 0.43 -5.62
C MET A 200 -21.40 -0.55 -4.55
N THR A 201 -20.68 -1.66 -4.38
CA THR A 201 -21.05 -2.72 -3.43
C THR A 201 -20.84 -2.27 -1.99
N TYR A 202 -19.68 -1.70 -1.68
CA TYR A 202 -19.37 -1.19 -0.35
C TYR A 202 -18.38 -0.03 -0.48
N PRO A 203 -18.83 1.24 -0.37
CA PRO A 203 -17.97 2.40 -0.59
C PRO A 203 -16.96 2.56 0.56
N ASN A 204 -15.82 1.87 0.43
CA ASN A 204 -14.70 1.90 1.36
C ASN A 204 -13.53 2.72 0.80
N ARG A 205 -13.14 3.76 1.55
CA ARG A 205 -12.01 4.63 1.20
C ARG A 205 -10.70 3.86 1.05
N THR A 206 -10.40 2.94 1.98
CA THR A 206 -9.15 2.16 1.95
C THR A 206 -9.08 1.31 0.69
N THR A 207 -10.15 0.57 0.37
CA THR A 207 -10.17 -0.32 -0.79
C THR A 207 -10.10 0.46 -2.10
N LEU A 208 -10.82 1.59 -2.19
CA LEU A 208 -10.76 2.49 -3.34
C LEU A 208 -9.34 3.03 -3.55
N PHE A 209 -8.71 3.55 -2.49
CA PHE A 209 -7.35 4.06 -2.60
C PHE A 209 -6.37 2.96 -2.98
N PHE A 210 -6.51 1.74 -2.45
CA PHE A 210 -5.67 0.60 -2.82
C PHE A 210 -5.79 0.29 -4.31
N ASN A 211 -7.03 0.20 -4.82
CA ASN A 211 -7.28 -0.03 -6.23
C ASN A 211 -6.61 1.03 -7.13
N VAL A 212 -6.93 2.31 -6.89
CA VAL A 212 -6.42 3.42 -7.70
C VAL A 212 -4.91 3.55 -7.55
N GLY A 213 -4.42 3.40 -6.33
CA GLY A 213 -3.01 3.52 -5.99
C GLY A 213 -2.12 2.47 -6.65
N PHE A 214 -2.52 1.19 -6.62
CA PHE A 214 -1.82 0.14 -7.34
C PHE A 214 -1.78 0.42 -8.84
N PHE A 215 -2.91 0.85 -9.42
CA PHE A 215 -2.97 1.19 -10.83
C PHE A 215 -2.06 2.37 -11.19
N LEU A 216 -2.03 3.43 -10.36
CA LEU A 216 -1.14 4.58 -10.53
C LEU A 216 0.34 4.20 -10.50
N ILE A 217 0.74 3.29 -9.59
CA ILE A 217 2.12 2.79 -9.56
C ILE A 217 2.45 2.05 -10.87
N PHE A 218 1.53 1.24 -11.40
CA PHE A 218 1.75 0.62 -12.71
C PHE A 218 1.84 1.63 -13.84
N VAL A 219 1.01 2.68 -13.84
CA VAL A 219 1.11 3.76 -14.84
C VAL A 219 2.52 4.37 -14.81
N ASN A 220 3.07 4.63 -13.61
CA ASN A 220 4.41 5.17 -13.44
C ASN A 220 5.51 4.29 -14.05
N TYR A 221 5.44 2.98 -13.82
CA TYR A 221 6.48 2.03 -14.25
C TYR A 221 6.29 1.44 -15.64
N LEU A 222 5.06 1.21 -16.08
CA LEU A 222 4.73 0.46 -17.30
C LEU A 222 4.27 1.34 -18.46
N TYR A 223 3.91 2.60 -18.21
CA TYR A 223 3.52 3.56 -19.26
C TYR A 223 4.44 4.78 -19.32
N LYS A 224 4.28 5.69 -18.36
CA LYS A 224 4.96 6.98 -18.27
C LYS A 224 5.08 7.39 -16.81
N ARG A 225 6.26 7.87 -16.43
CA ARG A 225 6.50 8.41 -15.07
C ARG A 225 5.50 9.52 -14.76
N ILE A 226 4.89 9.42 -13.58
CA ILE A 226 3.92 10.40 -13.09
C ILE A 226 4.69 11.63 -12.62
N SER A 227 4.26 12.82 -13.03
CA SER A 227 4.88 14.06 -12.57
C SER A 227 4.49 14.34 -11.11
N PRO A 228 5.36 14.98 -10.31
CA PRO A 228 5.01 15.36 -8.94
C PRO A 228 3.80 16.29 -8.84
N ILE A 229 3.55 17.11 -9.87
CA ILE A 229 2.34 17.95 -9.96
C ILE A 229 1.09 17.07 -10.03
N VAL A 230 1.11 15.98 -10.78
CA VAL A 230 -0.01 15.03 -10.83
C VAL A 230 -0.18 14.33 -9.48
N ILE A 231 0.90 13.99 -8.78
CA ILE A 231 0.82 13.42 -7.42
C ILE A 231 0.15 14.41 -6.46
N ALA A 232 0.54 15.69 -6.49
CA ALA A 232 -0.07 16.73 -5.68
C ALA A 232 -1.55 16.94 -6.03
N ALA A 233 -1.91 16.97 -7.32
CA ALA A 233 -3.30 17.06 -7.76
C ALA A 233 -4.12 15.84 -7.30
N LEU A 234 -3.56 14.63 -7.39
CA LEU A 234 -4.21 13.40 -6.93
C LEU A 234 -4.46 13.41 -5.42
N LEU A 235 -3.61 14.05 -4.62
CA LEU A 235 -3.87 14.24 -3.18
C LEU A 235 -5.09 15.13 -2.93
N VAL A 236 -5.25 16.22 -3.69
CA VAL A 236 -6.43 17.09 -3.60
C VAL A 236 -7.70 16.31 -3.98
N VAL A 237 -7.65 15.55 -5.08
CA VAL A 237 -8.76 14.68 -5.49
C VAL A 237 -9.05 13.61 -4.43
N ALA A 238 -8.02 13.03 -3.81
CA ALA A 238 -8.20 12.04 -2.76
C ALA A 238 -8.94 12.61 -1.54
N ILE A 239 -8.67 13.86 -1.15
CA ILE A 239 -9.39 14.56 -0.08
C ILE A 239 -10.86 14.75 -0.48
N ALA A 240 -11.14 15.22 -1.69
CA ALA A 240 -12.52 15.39 -2.17
C ALA A 240 -13.30 14.06 -2.14
N VAL A 241 -12.71 12.99 -2.68
CA VAL A 241 -13.29 11.64 -2.64
C VAL A 241 -13.49 11.14 -1.20
N PHE A 242 -12.55 11.42 -0.31
CA PHE A 242 -12.64 11.05 1.11
C PHE A 242 -13.87 11.69 1.76
N VAL A 243 -14.07 12.99 1.53
CA VAL A 243 -15.21 13.76 2.02
C VAL A 243 -16.52 13.22 1.43
N SER A 244 -16.56 12.98 0.11
CA SER A 244 -17.75 12.42 -0.55
C SER A 244 -18.16 11.06 0.03
N ILE A 245 -17.21 10.15 0.24
CA ILE A 245 -17.49 8.86 0.88
C ILE A 245 -17.92 9.04 2.35
N GLY A 246 -17.38 10.04 3.06
CA GLY A 246 -17.82 10.36 4.42
C GLY A 246 -19.26 10.83 4.50
N SER A 247 -19.64 11.66 3.55
CA SER A 247 -21.02 12.11 3.36
C SER A 247 -21.96 10.93 3.10
N LEU A 248 -21.57 10.00 2.22
CA LEU A 248 -22.37 8.78 1.93
C LEU A 248 -22.51 7.85 3.15
N ARG A 249 -21.52 7.86 4.05
CA ARG A 249 -21.52 7.08 5.29
C ARG A 249 -22.20 7.80 6.47
N ASP A 250 -22.78 8.97 6.23
CA ASP A 250 -23.36 9.86 7.24
C ASP A 250 -22.44 10.13 8.45
N GLN A 251 -21.13 10.21 8.19
CA GLN A 251 -20.12 10.42 9.25
C GLN A 251 -20.07 11.87 9.77
N TYR A 252 -20.92 12.74 9.22
CA TYR A 252 -21.04 14.12 9.66
C TYR A 252 -22.27 14.37 10.54
N GLY A 253 -23.06 13.35 10.89
CA GLY A 253 -24.17 13.46 11.85
C GLY A 253 -25.49 13.96 11.26
N GLY A 254 -26.08 13.18 10.35
CA GLY A 254 -27.47 13.33 9.89
C GLY A 254 -27.67 14.09 8.58
N GLY A 255 -26.68 14.13 7.67
CA GLY A 255 -26.81 14.83 6.39
C GLY A 255 -25.50 15.04 5.64
N SER A 256 -25.63 15.49 4.39
CA SER A 256 -24.50 15.72 3.48
C SER A 256 -23.48 16.72 4.04
N ALA A 257 -22.26 16.74 3.48
CA ALA A 257 -21.27 17.77 3.79
C ALA A 257 -21.70 19.20 3.36
N GLU A 258 -22.83 19.31 2.65
CA GLU A 258 -23.38 20.56 2.12
C GLU A 258 -23.88 21.47 3.26
N GLY A 259 -23.53 22.75 3.20
CA GLY A 259 -23.91 23.73 4.23
C GLY A 259 -23.14 23.64 5.55
N LYS A 260 -22.21 22.67 5.72
CA LYS A 260 -21.33 22.61 6.89
C LYS A 260 -20.12 23.53 6.70
N ALA A 261 -19.66 24.14 7.79
CA ALA A 261 -18.45 24.95 7.76
C ALA A 261 -17.26 24.10 7.26
N MET A 262 -16.38 24.71 6.45
CA MET A 262 -15.22 24.03 5.86
C MET A 262 -14.36 23.33 6.92
N ASP A 263 -14.24 23.94 8.10
CA ASP A 263 -13.51 23.39 9.24
C ASP A 263 -14.09 22.04 9.69
N VAL A 264 -15.42 21.90 9.73
CA VAL A 264 -16.11 20.64 10.08
C VAL A 264 -15.90 19.58 8.99
N VAL A 265 -15.92 19.98 7.72
CA VAL A 265 -15.74 19.07 6.59
C VAL A 265 -14.31 18.49 6.57
N LEU A 266 -13.31 19.33 6.83
CA LEU A 266 -11.90 18.96 6.87
C LEU A 266 -11.48 18.27 8.17
N GLU A 267 -12.23 18.44 9.25
CA GLU A 267 -11.95 17.79 10.53
C GLU A 267 -11.97 16.26 10.42
N LEU A 268 -12.91 15.69 9.64
CA LEU A 268 -13.01 14.23 9.51
C LEU A 268 -11.78 13.62 8.82
N PRO A 269 -11.35 14.05 7.60
CA PRO A 269 -10.07 13.63 7.02
C PRO A 269 -8.88 13.84 7.95
N TYR A 270 -8.84 14.98 8.67
CA TYR A 270 -7.79 15.27 9.63
C TYR A 270 -7.75 14.25 10.77
N LYS A 271 -8.88 13.98 11.42
CA LYS A 271 -8.98 13.02 12.54
C LYS A 271 -8.52 11.61 12.15
N TYR A 272 -8.80 11.20 10.91
CA TYR A 272 -8.34 9.91 10.37
C TYR A 272 -6.82 9.79 10.24
N LEU A 273 -6.10 10.92 10.09
CA LEU A 273 -4.65 10.94 10.07
C LEU A 273 -4.09 11.13 11.49
N ALA A 274 -4.61 12.13 12.21
CA ALA A 274 -4.11 12.53 13.52
C ALA A 274 -4.30 11.47 14.59
N ASN A 275 -5.36 10.65 14.51
CA ASN A 275 -5.61 9.62 15.51
C ASN A 275 -4.52 8.53 15.58
N ASN A 276 -3.86 8.22 14.47
CA ASN A 276 -2.77 7.25 14.45
C ASN A 276 -1.60 7.73 15.32
N TYR A 277 -1.41 9.04 15.39
CA TYR A 277 -0.32 9.69 16.09
C TYR A 277 -0.66 10.00 17.55
N TRP A 278 -1.84 10.54 17.84
CA TRP A 278 -2.21 10.76 19.24
C TRP A 278 -2.46 9.45 19.99
N ASN A 279 -2.93 8.39 19.31
CA ASN A 279 -3.08 7.08 19.94
C ASN A 279 -1.71 6.43 20.16
N LEU A 280 -0.76 6.64 19.24
CA LEU A 280 0.63 6.21 19.45
C LEU A 280 1.21 6.88 20.71
N ASP A 281 1.07 8.20 20.83
CA ASP A 281 1.57 8.93 22.01
C ASP A 281 0.86 8.50 23.30
N TYR A 282 -0.46 8.34 23.27
CA TYR A 282 -1.26 7.89 24.41
C TYR A 282 -0.88 6.48 24.86
N ALA A 283 -0.71 5.55 23.92
CA ALA A 283 -0.37 4.17 24.21
C ALA A 283 1.06 4.01 24.75
N LEU A 284 2.01 4.80 24.23
CA LEU A 284 3.40 4.80 24.70
C LEU A 284 3.59 5.55 26.03
N ASN A 285 2.70 6.48 26.37
CA ASN A 285 2.83 7.31 27.55
C ASN A 285 1.51 7.46 28.32
N PRO A 286 0.97 6.35 28.87
CA PRO A 286 -0.27 6.34 29.63
C PRO A 286 -0.30 7.44 30.71
N PRO A 287 -1.43 8.12 30.94
CA PRO A 287 -1.56 9.11 32.03
C PRO A 287 -1.30 8.53 33.43
N ASN A 288 -1.54 7.23 33.60
CA ASN A 288 -1.48 6.56 34.90
C ASN A 288 -0.21 5.70 35.07
N ASP A 289 0.75 5.77 34.15
CA ASP A 289 1.95 4.90 34.07
C ASP A 289 1.67 3.39 34.13
N ARG A 290 0.41 2.99 33.92
CA ARG A 290 -0.01 1.59 33.83
C ARG A 290 0.11 1.13 32.39
N GLU A 291 0.60 -0.08 32.21
CA GLU A 291 0.59 -0.75 30.92
C GLU A 291 -0.86 -0.87 30.42
N ILE A 292 -1.19 -0.12 29.35
CA ILE A 292 -2.54 -0.11 28.77
C ILE A 292 -2.80 -1.41 27.99
N HIS A 293 -1.74 -2.03 27.49
CA HIS A 293 -1.80 -3.24 26.69
C HIS A 293 -0.69 -4.21 27.07
N PRO A 294 -1.01 -5.41 27.61
CA PRO A 294 0.01 -6.40 27.94
C PRO A 294 0.74 -6.89 26.69
N HIS A 295 2.00 -7.28 26.85
CA HIS A 295 2.78 -7.92 25.80
C HIS A 295 2.10 -9.18 25.24
N THR A 296 1.99 -9.31 23.91
CA THR A 296 1.25 -10.43 23.28
C THR A 296 2.12 -11.43 22.53
N TYR A 297 3.44 -11.39 22.76
CA TYR A 297 4.41 -12.37 22.24
C TYR A 297 4.35 -12.54 20.71
N GLY A 298 3.97 -11.49 19.98
CA GLY A 298 3.82 -11.49 18.52
C GLY A 298 2.47 -12.00 18.01
N ILE A 299 1.56 -12.45 18.87
CA ILE A 299 0.24 -12.93 18.45
C ILE A 299 -0.57 -11.80 17.84
N ASP A 300 -0.56 -10.61 18.44
CA ASP A 300 -1.29 -9.50 17.83
C ASP A 300 -0.61 -8.93 16.58
N PHE A 301 0.72 -8.92 16.53
CA PHE A 301 1.47 -8.56 15.32
C PHE A 301 1.07 -9.49 14.16
N PHE A 302 1.09 -10.81 14.37
CA PHE A 302 0.67 -11.80 13.37
C PHE A 302 -0.85 -12.08 13.37
N ASN A 303 -1.66 -11.23 14.02
CA ASN A 303 -3.09 -11.47 14.20
C ASN A 303 -3.77 -11.83 12.88
N GLY A 304 -3.51 -11.08 11.80
CA GLY A 304 -4.18 -11.37 10.53
C GLY A 304 -3.93 -12.79 10.00
N ILE A 305 -2.79 -13.43 10.30
CA ILE A 305 -2.53 -14.83 9.94
C ILE A 305 -3.32 -15.76 10.87
N PHE A 306 -3.27 -15.51 12.17
CA PHE A 306 -3.96 -16.31 13.19
C PHE A 306 -5.48 -16.18 13.14
N GLU A 307 -5.99 -15.09 12.60
CA GLU A 307 -7.42 -14.84 12.39
C GLU A 307 -8.01 -15.84 11.38
N TYR A 308 -7.24 -16.22 10.34
CA TYR A 308 -7.67 -17.27 9.40
C TYR A 308 -7.80 -18.65 10.08
N ALA A 309 -7.03 -18.88 11.14
CA ALA A 309 -7.12 -20.07 11.97
C ALA A 309 -8.11 -19.91 13.15
N LYS A 310 -8.77 -18.74 13.28
CA LYS A 310 -9.64 -18.36 14.41
C LYS A 310 -8.98 -18.49 15.79
N LEU A 311 -7.65 -18.32 15.85
CA LEU A 311 -6.89 -18.50 17.09
C LEU A 311 -6.83 -17.21 17.92
N THR A 312 -6.81 -16.04 17.29
CA THR A 312 -6.55 -14.76 17.97
C THR A 312 -7.64 -14.41 18.99
N GLY A 313 -8.92 -14.60 18.66
CA GLY A 313 -10.03 -14.31 19.56
C GLY A 313 -9.97 -15.12 20.86
N SER A 314 -9.63 -16.41 20.76
CA SER A 314 -9.48 -17.30 21.92
C SER A 314 -8.33 -16.88 22.83
N PHE A 315 -7.19 -16.49 22.26
CA PHE A 315 -6.05 -15.98 23.02
C PHE A 315 -6.39 -14.66 23.72
N ARG A 316 -7.03 -13.73 23.02
CA ARG A 316 -7.39 -12.43 23.60
C ARG A 316 -8.36 -12.54 24.76
N ASN A 317 -9.36 -13.41 24.63
CA ASN A 317 -10.32 -13.67 25.70
C ASN A 317 -9.64 -14.33 26.91
N SER A 318 -8.72 -15.27 26.68
CA SER A 318 -8.04 -16.01 27.76
C SER A 318 -7.00 -15.17 28.50
N PHE A 319 -6.30 -14.30 27.79
CA PHE A 319 -5.23 -13.46 28.35
C PHE A 319 -5.66 -12.01 28.63
N HIS A 320 -6.96 -11.70 28.48
CA HIS A 320 -7.53 -10.36 28.66
C HIS A 320 -6.83 -9.26 27.85
N TRP A 321 -6.34 -9.60 26.66
CA TRP A 321 -5.72 -8.66 25.73
C TRP A 321 -6.76 -7.69 25.15
N ASP A 322 -6.31 -6.62 24.51
CA ASP A 322 -7.22 -5.71 23.81
C ASP A 322 -7.83 -6.40 22.58
N ASP A 323 -8.94 -5.85 22.09
CA ASP A 323 -9.61 -6.40 20.93
C ASP A 323 -8.92 -6.01 19.61
N SER A 324 -9.45 -6.51 18.48
CA SER A 324 -8.94 -6.19 17.13
C SER A 324 -8.97 -4.70 16.80
N PHE A 325 -9.71 -3.93 17.58
CA PHE A 325 -10.01 -2.53 17.36
C PHE A 325 -9.25 -1.63 18.32
N ASN A 326 -8.28 -2.15 19.09
CA ASN A 326 -7.39 -1.34 19.94
C ASN A 326 -8.18 -0.42 20.88
N ASN A 327 -9.27 -0.91 21.47
CA ASN A 327 -10.20 -0.10 22.26
C ASN A 327 -9.56 0.51 23.52
N LYS A 328 -8.58 -0.16 24.15
CA LYS A 328 -7.93 0.33 25.38
C LYS A 328 -7.00 1.51 25.16
N ILE A 329 -6.44 1.64 23.95
CA ILE A 329 -5.44 2.67 23.62
C ILE A 329 -6.04 3.87 22.85
N GLN A 330 -7.37 3.94 22.76
CA GLN A 330 -8.05 5.09 22.17
C GLN A 330 -7.95 6.28 23.11
N LYS A 331 -7.30 7.36 22.65
CA LYS A 331 -7.34 8.64 23.37
C LYS A 331 -8.73 9.28 23.29
N VAL A 332 -9.44 9.06 22.17
CA VAL A 332 -10.80 9.53 21.93
C VAL A 332 -11.63 8.36 21.45
N GLU A 333 -12.75 8.11 22.13
CA GLU A 333 -13.65 6.99 21.82
C GLU A 333 -14.09 7.03 20.35
N GLY A 334 -14.02 5.88 19.68
CA GLY A 334 -14.39 5.73 18.27
C GLY A 334 -13.28 6.08 17.27
N PHE A 335 -12.14 6.63 17.72
CA PHE A 335 -10.97 6.90 16.87
C PHE A 335 -9.83 5.94 17.22
N ASN A 336 -9.85 4.78 16.57
CA ASN A 336 -9.12 3.60 17.02
C ASN A 336 -7.97 3.14 16.14
N THR A 337 -7.64 3.93 15.14
CA THR A 337 -6.56 3.63 14.22
C THR A 337 -5.23 4.03 14.84
N VAL A 338 -4.21 3.23 14.52
CA VAL A 338 -2.88 3.33 15.11
C VAL A 338 -1.83 3.30 14.01
N ASN A 339 -0.70 3.94 14.30
CA ASN A 339 0.49 3.86 13.46
C ASN A 339 1.10 2.45 13.56
N TYR A 340 1.70 1.95 12.48
CA TYR A 340 2.37 0.64 12.47
C TYR A 340 3.44 0.48 13.57
N LEU A 341 4.04 1.59 14.02
CA LEU A 341 5.02 1.59 15.10
C LEU A 341 4.44 1.03 16.40
N TRP A 342 3.16 1.31 16.70
CA TRP A 342 2.49 0.73 17.86
C TRP A 342 2.34 -0.79 17.71
N GLU A 343 1.90 -1.25 16.54
CA GLU A 343 1.71 -2.68 16.25
C GLU A 343 3.00 -3.49 16.41
N VAL A 344 4.16 -2.87 16.13
CA VAL A 344 5.48 -3.48 16.33
C VAL A 344 5.93 -3.34 17.78
N TYR A 345 5.74 -2.15 18.37
CA TYR A 345 6.20 -1.86 19.73
C TYR A 345 5.50 -2.72 20.78
N LYS A 346 4.20 -2.95 20.66
CA LYS A 346 3.45 -3.75 21.64
C LYS A 346 3.99 -5.18 21.81
N ASP A 347 4.55 -5.76 20.74
CA ASP A 347 5.01 -7.14 20.69
C ASP A 347 6.52 -7.31 20.72
N PHE A 348 7.28 -6.27 20.37
CA PHE A 348 8.74 -6.38 20.25
C PHE A 348 9.47 -5.15 20.82
N HIS A 349 8.74 -4.23 21.45
CA HIS A 349 9.23 -2.99 22.05
C HIS A 349 10.15 -2.21 21.09
N LEU A 350 11.13 -1.49 21.64
CA LEU A 350 12.10 -0.70 20.88
C LEU A 350 12.93 -1.57 19.91
N PHE A 351 13.18 -2.82 20.26
CA PHE A 351 13.93 -3.73 19.38
C PHE A 351 13.17 -3.98 18.08
N GLY A 352 11.85 -4.19 18.14
CA GLY A 352 11.01 -4.30 16.95
C GLY A 352 10.97 -3.00 16.15
N VAL A 353 10.76 -1.87 16.83
CA VAL A 353 10.73 -0.54 16.21
C VAL A 353 12.03 -0.24 15.45
N PHE A 354 13.16 -0.75 15.92
CA PHE A 354 14.41 -0.73 15.19
C PHE A 354 14.45 -1.79 14.08
N LEU A 355 14.32 -3.07 14.39
CA LEU A 355 14.64 -4.16 13.46
C LEU A 355 13.63 -4.27 12.30
N PHE A 356 12.34 -4.12 12.58
CA PHE A 356 11.30 -4.35 11.58
C PHE A 356 11.37 -3.32 10.42
N PRO A 357 11.41 -2.00 10.68
CA PRO A 357 11.59 -1.01 9.61
C PRO A 357 12.90 -1.19 8.85
N LEU A 358 13.99 -1.60 9.53
CA LEU A 358 15.28 -1.86 8.89
C LEU A 358 15.14 -2.95 7.81
N LEU A 359 14.60 -4.10 8.20
CA LEU A 359 14.42 -5.26 7.32
C LEU A 359 13.49 -4.93 6.15
N CYS A 360 12.41 -4.19 6.40
CA CYS A 360 11.51 -3.77 5.34
C CYS A 360 12.16 -2.75 4.39
N GLY A 361 12.96 -1.81 4.90
CA GLY A 361 13.73 -0.87 4.09
C GLY A 361 14.73 -1.60 3.17
N ILE A 362 15.43 -2.60 3.69
CA ILE A 362 16.31 -3.48 2.91
C ILE A 362 15.52 -4.25 1.86
N GLY A 363 14.49 -5.02 2.27
CA GLY A 363 13.72 -5.89 1.40
C GLY A 363 13.04 -5.15 0.25
N LEU A 364 12.42 -4.00 0.55
CA LEU A 364 11.74 -3.17 -0.45
C LEU A 364 12.74 -2.52 -1.41
N THR A 365 13.92 -2.14 -0.91
CA THR A 365 15.00 -1.61 -1.77
C THR A 365 15.60 -2.69 -2.65
N VAL A 366 15.78 -3.90 -2.15
CA VAL A 366 16.21 -5.05 -2.98
C VAL A 366 15.19 -5.30 -4.09
N LEU A 367 13.89 -5.22 -3.77
CA LEU A 367 12.83 -5.39 -4.76
C LEU A 367 12.80 -4.26 -5.80
N HIS A 368 12.99 -3.00 -5.37
CA HIS A 368 13.16 -1.86 -6.26
C HIS A 368 14.36 -2.03 -7.20
N LEU A 369 15.50 -2.49 -6.68
CA LEU A 369 16.71 -2.73 -7.47
C LEU A 369 16.52 -3.85 -8.51
N ARG A 370 15.58 -4.78 -8.30
CA ARG A 370 15.19 -5.75 -9.34
C ARG A 370 14.50 -5.08 -10.52
N LEU A 371 13.82 -3.95 -10.32
CA LEU A 371 13.23 -3.13 -11.39
C LEU A 371 14.26 -2.29 -12.15
N CYS A 372 15.48 -2.14 -11.63
CA CYS A 372 16.60 -1.48 -12.31
C CYS A 372 17.24 -2.36 -13.40
N ARG A 373 16.74 -3.58 -13.59
CA ARG A 373 17.10 -4.51 -14.64
C ARG A 373 15.84 -4.92 -15.41
N PRO A 374 15.94 -5.61 -16.56
CA PRO A 374 14.77 -6.22 -17.18
C PRO A 374 14.00 -7.04 -16.15
N PHE A 375 12.76 -6.62 -15.87
CA PHE A 375 11.97 -7.15 -14.77
C PHE A 375 10.75 -7.93 -15.27
N THR A 376 10.30 -8.82 -14.42
CA THR A 376 9.19 -9.75 -14.67
C THR A 376 7.88 -9.23 -14.07
N PRO A 377 6.71 -9.74 -14.51
CA PRO A 377 5.43 -9.42 -13.91
C PRO A 377 5.39 -9.66 -12.39
N ARG A 378 6.04 -10.74 -11.92
CA ARG A 378 6.16 -11.02 -10.48
C ARG A 378 6.84 -9.88 -9.72
N GLN A 379 7.96 -9.38 -10.24
CA GLN A 379 8.75 -8.36 -9.55
C GLN A 379 7.99 -7.05 -9.44
N ILE A 380 7.32 -6.61 -10.52
CA ILE A 380 6.54 -5.38 -10.50
C ILE A 380 5.26 -5.53 -9.66
N LEU A 381 4.57 -6.67 -9.73
CA LEU A 381 3.40 -6.96 -8.88
C LEU A 381 3.77 -6.88 -7.39
N MET A 382 4.81 -7.61 -6.98
CA MET A 382 5.29 -7.62 -5.60
C MET A 382 5.78 -6.23 -5.17
N TYR A 383 6.48 -5.51 -6.06
CA TYR A 383 6.96 -4.17 -5.73
C TYR A 383 5.80 -3.21 -5.50
N THR A 384 4.88 -3.12 -6.45
CA THR A 384 3.67 -2.28 -6.38
C THR A 384 2.85 -2.59 -5.14
N TYR A 385 2.71 -3.87 -4.83
CA TYR A 385 2.06 -4.34 -3.63
C TYR A 385 2.73 -3.79 -2.36
N PHE A 386 4.01 -4.10 -2.12
CA PHE A 386 4.69 -3.71 -0.88
C PHE A 386 4.94 -2.20 -0.75
N ILE A 387 5.32 -1.51 -1.84
CA ILE A 387 5.60 -0.06 -1.78
C ILE A 387 4.37 0.75 -1.41
N TYR A 388 3.20 0.31 -1.88
CA TYR A 388 1.95 0.97 -1.56
C TYR A 388 1.59 0.76 -0.07
N PHE A 389 1.79 -0.45 0.47
CA PHE A 389 1.59 -0.69 1.90
C PHE A 389 2.51 0.14 2.77
N VAL A 390 3.78 0.24 2.41
CA VAL A 390 4.74 1.11 3.10
C VAL A 390 4.30 2.59 3.05
N GLY A 391 3.77 3.03 1.90
CA GLY A 391 3.15 4.35 1.79
C GLY A 391 1.91 4.55 2.66
N TRP A 392 1.24 3.47 3.07
CA TRP A 392 0.06 3.47 3.95
C TRP A 392 0.35 3.11 5.41
N TRP A 393 1.62 2.93 5.80
CA TRP A 393 1.97 2.50 7.16
C TRP A 393 1.67 3.52 8.26
N PHE A 394 1.31 4.75 7.90
CA PHE A 394 0.69 5.68 8.85
C PHE A 394 -0.71 5.23 9.31
N PHE A 395 -1.34 4.28 8.60
CA PHE A 395 -2.71 3.81 8.79
C PHE A 395 -2.82 2.29 8.57
N THR A 396 -2.31 1.50 9.53
CA THR A 396 -2.39 0.03 9.45
C THR A 396 -2.91 -0.55 10.75
N ALA A 397 -3.97 -1.34 10.66
CA ALA A 397 -4.44 -2.18 11.76
C ALA A 397 -3.85 -3.59 11.58
N GLY A 398 -3.36 -4.22 12.65
CA GLY A 398 -2.70 -5.54 12.63
C GLY A 398 -3.49 -6.65 11.91
N TYR A 399 -4.83 -6.61 11.89
CA TYR A 399 -5.65 -7.58 11.14
C TYR A 399 -5.42 -7.53 9.62
N LYS A 400 -4.94 -6.40 9.08
CA LYS A 400 -4.61 -6.26 7.64
C LYS A 400 -3.35 -7.04 7.25
N GLN A 401 -2.57 -7.53 8.22
CA GLN A 401 -1.36 -8.32 7.94
C GLN A 401 -1.66 -9.71 7.35
N GLY A 402 -2.83 -10.28 7.61
CA GLY A 402 -3.23 -11.58 7.06
C GLY A 402 -3.44 -11.52 5.55
N ILE A 403 -4.06 -10.43 5.11
CA ILE A 403 -4.19 -10.08 3.70
C ILE A 403 -2.79 -10.01 3.05
N PHE A 404 -1.76 -9.59 3.81
CA PHE A 404 -0.40 -9.46 3.29
C PHE A 404 0.20 -10.79 2.79
N CYS A 405 0.00 -11.84 3.57
CA CYS A 405 0.54 -13.16 3.26
C CYS A 405 -0.23 -13.82 2.12
N ILE A 406 -1.57 -13.79 2.16
CA ILE A 406 -2.39 -14.47 1.15
C ILE A 406 -2.23 -13.82 -0.23
N TRP A 407 -2.32 -12.50 -0.32
CA TRP A 407 -2.19 -11.84 -1.63
C TRP A 407 -0.77 -11.99 -2.19
N GLY A 408 0.25 -11.94 -1.33
CA GLY A 408 1.63 -12.27 -1.71
C GLY A 408 1.74 -13.69 -2.28
N ALA A 409 1.14 -14.67 -1.61
CA ALA A 409 1.12 -16.06 -2.08
C ALA A 409 0.38 -16.21 -3.42
N VAL A 410 -0.76 -15.53 -3.61
CA VAL A 410 -1.50 -15.55 -4.88
C VAL A 410 -0.69 -14.90 -6.01
N ILE A 411 -0.08 -13.74 -5.78
CA ILE A 411 0.80 -13.08 -6.76
C ILE A 411 1.96 -14.03 -7.15
N TYR A 412 2.57 -14.68 -6.16
CA TYR A 412 3.65 -15.64 -6.41
C TYR A 412 3.16 -16.84 -7.22
N PHE A 413 2.04 -17.45 -6.83
CA PHE A 413 1.44 -18.59 -7.51
C PHE A 413 1.09 -18.27 -8.96
N VAL A 414 0.26 -17.25 -9.19
CA VAL A 414 -0.18 -16.83 -10.53
C VAL A 414 1.02 -16.56 -11.43
N SER A 415 1.97 -15.75 -10.96
CA SER A 415 3.15 -15.42 -11.76
C SER A 415 4.08 -16.62 -12.01
N THR A 416 4.10 -17.64 -11.13
CA THR A 416 4.86 -18.89 -11.34
C THR A 416 4.22 -19.74 -12.41
N VAL A 417 2.92 -20.00 -12.31
CA VAL A 417 2.17 -20.81 -13.27
C VAL A 417 2.28 -20.22 -14.68
N CYS A 418 2.16 -18.90 -14.80
CA CYS A 418 2.29 -18.19 -16.08
C CYS A 418 3.69 -18.27 -16.71
N MET A 419 4.74 -18.60 -15.95
CA MET A 419 6.09 -18.81 -16.49
C MET A 419 6.38 -20.27 -16.84
N TRP A 420 5.62 -21.23 -16.30
CA TRP A 420 5.95 -22.66 -16.38
C TRP A 420 5.64 -23.29 -17.75
N GLN A 421 4.56 -22.88 -18.41
CA GLN A 421 4.06 -23.58 -19.61
C GLN A 421 4.95 -23.50 -20.86
N LYS A 422 5.88 -22.54 -20.96
CA LYS A 422 6.79 -22.46 -22.12
C LYS A 422 8.03 -23.34 -22.02
N ARG A 423 8.25 -24.02 -20.90
CA ARG A 423 9.38 -24.97 -20.76
C ARG A 423 9.22 -26.27 -21.56
N GLY A 424 8.00 -26.58 -22.02
CA GLY A 424 7.71 -27.83 -22.73
C GLY A 424 7.63 -27.73 -24.26
N THR A 425 7.76 -26.53 -24.85
CA THR A 425 7.53 -26.31 -26.29
C THR A 425 8.74 -25.80 -27.07
N GLU A 426 9.82 -25.38 -26.39
CA GLU A 426 11.14 -25.24 -27.03
C GLU A 426 11.82 -26.61 -26.95
N LYS A 427 11.56 -27.49 -27.93
CA LYS A 427 12.62 -28.42 -28.35
C LYS A 427 13.81 -27.52 -28.70
N GLU A 428 14.90 -27.64 -27.97
CA GLU A 428 16.19 -27.08 -28.38
C GLU A 428 16.46 -27.61 -29.80
N LEU A 429 16.19 -26.78 -30.80
CA LEU A 429 16.73 -27.01 -32.12
C LEU A 429 18.25 -26.86 -31.94
N PRO A 430 19.05 -27.86 -32.34
CA PRO A 430 20.50 -27.77 -32.23
C PRO A 430 20.94 -26.50 -32.96
N ALA A 431 21.76 -25.69 -32.29
CA ALA A 431 22.32 -24.48 -32.85
C ALA A 431 22.92 -24.79 -34.22
N GLU A 432 22.47 -24.08 -35.25
CA GLU A 432 23.16 -24.09 -36.54
C GLU A 432 24.63 -23.72 -36.28
N PRO A 433 25.59 -24.52 -36.78
CA PRO A 433 26.99 -24.22 -36.58
C PRO A 433 27.28 -22.84 -37.17
N ALA A 434 27.98 -22.02 -36.38
CA ALA A 434 28.42 -20.69 -36.80
C ALA A 434 29.15 -20.81 -38.14
N VAL A 435 28.59 -20.20 -39.18
CA VAL A 435 29.30 -19.96 -40.43
C VAL A 435 30.48 -19.07 -40.10
N SER A 436 31.64 -19.71 -40.01
CA SER A 436 32.93 -19.06 -39.88
C SER A 436 33.24 -18.39 -41.22
N ASP A 437 32.89 -17.11 -41.35
CA ASP A 437 33.47 -16.22 -42.37
C ASP A 437 34.95 -16.01 -42.02
N LYS A 438 35.78 -17.00 -42.33
CA LYS A 438 37.22 -16.81 -42.51
C LYS A 438 37.41 -16.27 -43.91
N VAL A 439 37.25 -14.96 -44.07
CA VAL A 439 37.92 -14.25 -45.17
C VAL A 439 39.39 -14.18 -44.78
N SER A 440 40.21 -14.93 -45.51
CA SER A 440 41.65 -14.94 -45.43
C SER A 440 42.22 -13.59 -45.88
N GLU A 441 42.52 -12.70 -44.92
CA GLU A 441 43.36 -11.53 -45.13
C GLU A 441 44.85 -11.93 -45.27
N GLN A 442 45.17 -12.75 -46.27
CA GLN A 442 46.57 -13.08 -46.62
C GLN A 442 46.89 -12.94 -48.12
N GLU A 443 46.02 -12.36 -48.94
CA GLU A 443 46.23 -12.19 -50.39
C GLU A 443 46.08 -10.75 -50.91
N GLN A 444 46.53 -9.74 -50.16
CA GLN A 444 46.64 -8.35 -50.68
C GLN A 444 47.93 -7.62 -50.29
N ALA A 445 49.06 -8.32 -50.29
CA ALA A 445 50.38 -7.68 -50.26
C ALA A 445 51.36 -8.41 -51.18
N GLN A 446 51.03 -8.49 -52.48
CA GLN A 446 51.97 -8.68 -53.60
C GLN A 446 51.22 -8.55 -54.93
N ALA A 447 51.08 -7.31 -55.42
CA ALA A 447 50.96 -6.93 -56.83
C ALA A 447 51.13 -5.41 -56.94
#